data_AF-V9Z530-F1
#
_entry.id   AF-V9Z530-F1
#
_cell.length_a   1.000
_cell.length_b   1.000
_cell.length_c   1.000
_cell.angle_alpha   90.00
_cell.angle_beta   90.00
_cell.angle_gamma   90.00
#
_symmetry.space_group_name_H-M   'P 1'
#
loop_
_entity.id
_entity.type
_entity.pdbx_description
1 polymer ?
#
loop_
_entity_poly.entity_id
_entity_poly.type
_entity_poly.pdbx_seq_one_letter_code
_entity_poly.pdbx_strand_id
1 'polypeptide(L)'
;MTNSPNGQPPAVPPVCYWVEEEGGARWLVPGCMSRMHDPDIERCDCPTLAEQLSAARRARDTARRDYRGLRWWTDSILAAVHAHPDGITIMKSAAERAIQADQHPRGDS
;
A
#
# COMPACT_ATOMS: atom_id res chain seq x y z
N MET A 1 3.07 -13.75 33.98
CA MET A 1 3.10 -12.72 35.04
C MET A 1 4.45 -12.82 35.75
N THR A 2 5.44 -12.04 35.32
CA THR A 2 6.79 -12.02 35.90
C THR A 2 6.96 -10.72 36.67
N ASN A 3 7.10 -10.83 38.00
CA ASN A 3 7.22 -9.69 38.91
C ASN A 3 8.65 -9.14 38.94
N SER A 4 8.80 -7.81 38.91
CA SER A 4 10.04 -7.10 39.22
C SER A 4 10.22 -6.95 40.74
N PRO A 5 11.46 -7.05 41.28
CA PRO A 5 11.71 -7.20 42.71
C PRO A 5 11.56 -5.93 43.58
N ASN A 6 11.28 -4.75 43.03
CA ASN A 6 11.35 -3.47 43.77
C ASN A 6 10.05 -2.65 43.82
N GLY A 7 8.88 -3.20 43.45
CA GLY A 7 7.61 -2.47 43.53
C GLY A 7 7.47 -1.26 42.59
N GLN A 8 8.53 -0.90 41.86
CA GLN A 8 8.49 0.04 40.77
C GLN A 8 7.62 -0.56 39.65
N PRO A 9 6.59 0.14 39.15
CA PRO A 9 5.93 -0.25 37.91
C PRO A 9 7.00 -0.48 36.84
N PRO A 10 6.90 -1.51 35.99
CA PRO A 10 7.86 -1.70 34.91
C PRO A 10 7.97 -0.38 34.15
N ALA A 11 9.20 0.13 33.99
CA ALA A 11 9.46 1.32 33.19
C ALA A 11 9.13 0.97 31.74
N VAL A 12 7.87 1.16 31.35
CA VAL A 12 7.45 1.03 29.96
C VAL A 12 8.20 2.15 29.24
N PRO A 13 9.14 1.84 28.34
CA PRO A 13 9.83 2.88 27.58
C PRO A 13 8.77 3.74 26.89
N PRO A 14 8.88 5.08 26.87
CA PRO A 14 7.88 5.96 26.29
C PRO A 14 7.73 5.56 24.84
N VAL A 15 6.66 4.83 24.67
CA VAL A 15 6.32 4.07 23.52
C VAL A 15 5.85 5.09 22.52
N CYS A 16 6.44 5.09 21.35
CA CYS A 16 6.34 6.16 20.37
C CYS A 16 4.91 6.45 19.87
N TYR A 17 3.96 5.65 20.33
CA TYR A 17 2.54 5.82 20.14
C TYR A 17 1.83 6.60 21.25
N TRP A 18 2.44 6.96 22.40
CA TRP A 18 1.75 7.68 23.49
C TRP A 18 2.39 9.01 23.85
N VAL A 19 1.58 10.06 23.96
CA VAL A 19 1.89 11.27 24.73
C VAL A 19 1.19 11.17 26.08
N GLU A 20 1.90 11.44 27.18
CA GLU A 20 1.32 11.49 28.53
C GLU A 20 1.13 12.96 28.94
N GLU A 21 -0.10 13.34 29.30
CA GLU A 21 -0.42 14.67 29.81
C GLU A 21 -0.17 14.78 31.32
N GLU A 22 -0.05 16.00 31.85
CA GLU A 22 0.00 16.24 33.29
C GLU A 22 -1.31 15.74 33.94
N GLY A 23 -1.24 14.56 34.55
CA GLY A 23 -2.41 13.82 35.04
C GLY A 23 -2.41 12.32 34.67
N GLY A 24 -1.45 11.87 33.85
CA GLY A 24 -1.26 10.45 33.52
C GLY A 24 -2.20 9.93 32.43
N ALA A 25 -2.99 10.80 31.80
CA ALA A 25 -3.76 10.46 30.62
C ALA A 25 -2.83 10.24 29.42
N ARG A 26 -3.08 9.19 28.63
CA ARG A 26 -2.25 8.80 27.49
C ARG A 26 -3.02 8.87 26.18
N TRP A 27 -2.44 9.52 25.17
CA TRP A 27 -3.07 9.73 23.86
C TRP A 27 -2.25 9.14 22.71
N LEU A 28 -2.93 8.47 21.77
CA LEU A 28 -2.26 7.90 20.61
C LEU A 28 -1.68 8.99 19.71
N VAL A 29 -0.39 8.93 19.39
CA VAL A 29 0.23 9.81 18.38
C VAL A 29 -0.19 9.34 16.99
N PRO A 30 -0.97 10.13 16.23
CA PRO A 30 -1.38 9.75 14.89
C PRO A 30 -0.16 9.58 13.99
N GLY A 31 -0.07 8.46 13.27
CA GLY A 31 0.98 8.21 12.27
C GLY A 31 2.22 7.46 12.74
N CYS A 32 2.23 6.93 13.98
CA CYS A 32 3.39 6.25 14.56
C CYS A 32 3.12 4.76 14.90
N MET A 33 2.67 3.98 13.90
CA MET A 33 2.31 2.55 14.08
C MET A 33 3.50 1.58 14.00
N SER A 34 4.74 2.07 13.87
CA SER A 34 5.93 1.27 13.56
C SER A 34 6.28 0.20 14.62
N ARG A 35 5.72 0.28 15.83
CA ARG A 35 5.94 -0.73 16.89
C ARG A 35 4.90 -1.85 16.95
N MET A 36 3.84 -1.82 16.13
CA MET A 36 2.87 -2.94 16.12
C MET A 36 3.50 -4.24 15.58
N HIS A 37 4.61 -4.13 14.84
CA HIS A 37 5.26 -5.26 14.17
C HIS A 37 6.64 -5.63 14.73
N ASP A 38 7.27 -4.78 15.56
CA ASP A 38 8.57 -5.06 16.17
C ASP A 38 8.63 -4.55 17.63
N PRO A 39 8.61 -5.44 18.63
CA PRO A 39 8.66 -5.05 20.04
C PRO A 39 10.04 -4.54 20.49
N ASP A 40 11.12 -4.89 19.78
CA ASP A 40 12.52 -4.62 20.17
C ASP A 40 13.11 -3.37 19.51
N ILE A 41 12.29 -2.62 18.76
CA ILE A 41 12.74 -1.41 18.07
C ILE A 41 13.24 -0.34 19.08
N GLU A 42 14.52 0.04 18.95
CA GLU A 42 15.18 0.99 19.85
C GLU A 42 14.83 2.45 19.52
N ARG A 43 14.48 2.74 18.27
CA ARG A 43 14.16 4.09 17.76
C ARG A 43 12.92 4.06 16.90
N CYS A 44 11.97 4.95 17.18
CA CYS A 44 10.79 5.10 16.34
C CYS A 44 10.97 6.27 15.39
N ASP A 45 11.28 5.95 14.14
CA ASP A 45 11.20 6.93 13.06
C ASP A 45 9.76 6.91 12.53
N CYS A 46 8.98 7.89 12.97
CA CYS A 46 7.59 8.06 12.53
C CYS A 46 7.55 9.18 11.50
N PRO A 47 7.21 8.87 10.24
CA PRO A 47 7.17 9.88 9.20
C PRO A 47 6.10 10.92 9.58
N THR A 48 6.48 12.18 9.51
CA THR A 48 5.56 13.29 9.75
C THR A 48 4.37 13.19 8.78
N LEU A 49 3.22 13.76 9.17
CA LEU A 49 2.05 13.81 8.27
C LEU A 49 2.40 14.46 6.91
N ALA A 50 3.30 15.45 6.91
CA ALA A 50 3.80 16.08 5.69
C ALA A 50 4.59 15.11 4.80
N GLU A 51 5.45 14.27 5.38
CA GLU A 51 6.21 13.25 4.65
C GLU A 51 5.29 12.15 4.11
N GLN A 52 4.31 11.70 4.91
CA GLN A 52 3.31 10.72 4.47
C GLN A 52 2.48 11.27 3.31
N LEU A 53 2.01 12.51 3.40
CA LEU A 53 1.29 13.17 2.33
C LEU A 53 2.15 13.34 1.06
N SER A 54 3.41 13.69 1.23
CA SER A 54 4.37 13.83 0.14
C SER A 54 4.62 12.48 -0.57
N ALA A 55 4.78 11.40 0.20
CA ALA A 55 4.93 10.04 -0.33
C ALA A 55 3.66 9.59 -1.06
N ALA A 56 2.48 9.78 -0.47
CA ALA A 56 1.20 9.43 -1.09
C ALA A 56 0.97 10.20 -2.41
N ARG A 57 1.32 11.49 -2.46
CA ARG A 57 1.24 12.28 -3.70
C ARG A 57 2.17 11.74 -4.79
N ARG A 58 3.41 11.41 -4.45
CA ARG A 58 4.36 10.79 -5.40
C ARG A 58 3.82 9.46 -5.92
N ALA A 59 3.35 8.59 -5.04
CA ALA A 59 2.78 7.29 -5.43
C ALA A 59 1.58 7.46 -6.37
N ARG A 60 0.65 8.37 -6.04
CA ARG A 60 -0.49 8.73 -6.91
C ARG A 60 -0.03 9.22 -8.28
N ASP A 61 0.97 10.11 -8.32
CA ASP A 61 1.41 10.71 -9.58
C ASP A 61 2.15 9.71 -10.47
N THR A 62 2.91 8.78 -9.88
CA THR A 62 3.47 7.64 -10.60
C THR A 62 2.37 6.76 -11.16
N ALA A 63 1.43 6.29 -10.33
CA ALA A 63 0.31 5.46 -10.79
C ALA A 63 -0.52 6.14 -11.90
N ARG A 64 -0.71 7.46 -11.83
CA ARG A 64 -1.38 8.25 -12.87
C ARG A 64 -0.60 8.28 -14.18
N ARG A 65 0.73 8.42 -14.14
CA ARG A 65 1.57 8.37 -15.34
C ARG A 65 1.54 6.98 -15.96
N ASP A 66 1.67 5.94 -15.15
CA ASP A 66 1.69 4.55 -15.61
C ASP A 66 0.33 4.18 -16.24
N TYR A 67 -0.78 4.55 -15.59
CA TYR A 67 -2.13 4.35 -16.12
C TYR A 67 -2.34 5.09 -17.44
N ARG A 68 -1.90 6.35 -17.54
CA ARG A 68 -2.00 7.11 -18.80
C ARG A 68 -1.17 6.47 -19.91
N GLY A 69 0.02 5.99 -19.60
CA GLY A 69 0.87 5.27 -20.55
C GLY A 69 0.22 3.99 -21.05
N LEU A 70 -0.27 3.15 -20.14
CA LEU A 70 -0.98 1.92 -20.46
C LEU A 70 -2.23 2.19 -21.30
N ARG A 71 -3.01 3.21 -20.92
CA ARG A 71 -4.22 3.61 -21.64
C ARG A 71 -3.90 4.07 -23.06
N TRP A 72 -2.95 5.00 -23.21
CA TRP A 72 -2.55 5.50 -24.53
C TRP A 72 -2.03 4.39 -25.44
N TRP A 73 -1.21 3.48 -24.90
CA TRP A 73 -0.71 2.33 -25.64
C TRP A 73 -1.83 1.38 -26.06
N THR A 74 -2.73 1.04 -25.15
CA THR A 74 -3.91 0.19 -25.43
C THR A 74 -4.80 0.82 -26.50
N ASP A 75 -5.12 2.11 -26.36
CA ASP A 75 -5.95 2.84 -27.32
C ASP A 75 -5.29 2.86 -28.71
N SER A 76 -3.97 3.03 -28.77
CA SER A 76 -3.21 3.04 -30.04
C SER A 76 -3.22 1.66 -30.72
N ILE A 77 -3.06 0.58 -29.95
CA ILE A 77 -3.15 -0.79 -30.48
C ILE A 77 -4.57 -1.06 -30.99
N LEU A 78 -5.60 -0.73 -30.21
CA LEU A 78 -6.98 -0.94 -30.62
C LEU A 78 -7.29 -0.19 -31.91
N ALA A 79 -6.85 1.07 -32.02
CA ALA A 79 -7.00 1.84 -33.25
C ALA A 79 -6.31 1.16 -34.45
N ALA A 80 -5.09 0.67 -34.27
CA ALA A 80 -4.37 -0.05 -35.32
C ALA A 80 -5.05 -1.37 -35.72
N VAL A 81 -5.55 -2.15 -34.75
CA VAL A 81 -6.28 -3.40 -35.01
C VAL A 81 -7.58 -3.11 -35.75
N HIS A 82 -8.33 -2.08 -35.35
CA HIS A 82 -9.57 -1.70 -36.03
C HIS A 82 -9.37 -1.24 -37.47
N ALA A 83 -8.22 -0.61 -37.78
CA ALA A 83 -7.88 -0.21 -39.13
C ALA A 83 -7.36 -1.37 -40.01
N HIS A 84 -6.98 -2.50 -39.41
CA HIS A 84 -6.44 -3.65 -40.13
C HIS A 84 -7.57 -4.45 -40.82
N PRO A 85 -7.37 -4.96 -42.05
CA PRO A 85 -8.37 -5.78 -42.75
C PRO A 85 -8.88 -6.97 -41.93
N ASP A 86 -7.99 -7.61 -41.18
CA ASP A 86 -8.32 -8.75 -40.30
C ASP A 86 -8.75 -8.36 -38.88
N GLY A 87 -9.00 -7.07 -38.61
CA GLY A 87 -9.26 -6.54 -37.27
C GLY A 87 -10.38 -7.27 -36.53
N ILE A 88 -11.46 -7.61 -37.22
CA ILE A 88 -12.60 -8.35 -36.66
C ILE A 88 -12.16 -9.75 -36.18
N THR A 89 -11.39 -10.47 -36.99
CA THR A 89 -10.89 -11.81 -36.66
C THR A 89 -9.96 -11.76 -35.46
N ILE A 90 -9.07 -10.76 -35.41
CA ILE A 90 -8.13 -10.55 -34.29
C ILE A 90 -8.91 -10.28 -32.99
N MET A 91 -9.89 -9.37 -33.02
CA MET A 91 -10.69 -9.02 -31.84
C MET A 91 -11.53 -10.20 -31.33
N LYS A 92 -12.15 -10.98 -32.24
CA LYS A 92 -12.90 -12.19 -31.87
C LYS A 92 -12.00 -13.21 -31.16
N SER A 93 -10.83 -13.49 -31.74
CA SER A 93 -9.86 -14.43 -31.16
C SER A 93 -9.32 -13.95 -29.81
N ALA A 94 -9.13 -12.63 -29.64
CA ALA A 94 -8.73 -12.05 -28.37
C ALA A 94 -9.82 -12.20 -27.29
N ALA A 95 -11.10 -11.98 -27.65
CA ALA A 95 -12.23 -12.16 -26.74
C ALA A 95 -12.38 -13.62 -26.28
N GLU A 96 -12.22 -14.59 -27.20
CA GLU A 96 -12.25 -16.02 -26.89
C GLU A 96 -11.14 -16.39 -25.88
N ARG A 97 -9.92 -15.90 -26.07
CA ARG A 97 -8.81 -16.09 -25.12
C ARG A 97 -9.07 -15.46 -23.76
N ALA A 98 -9.69 -14.27 -23.71
CA ALA A 98 -10.01 -13.60 -22.45
C ALA A 98 -11.04 -14.40 -21.64
N ILE A 99 -12.09 -14.90 -22.29
CA ILE A 99 -13.10 -15.78 -21.67
C ILE A 99 -12.43 -17.05 -21.12
N GLN A 100 -11.51 -17.65 -21.87
CA GLN A 100 -10.79 -18.84 -21.43
C GLN A 100 -9.88 -18.56 -20.22
N ALA A 101 -9.22 -17.40 -20.18
CA ALA A 101 -8.38 -17.00 -19.06
C ALA A 101 -9.18 -16.75 -17.77
N ASP A 102 -10.38 -16.20 -17.87
CA ASP A 102 -11.27 -15.99 -16.71
C ASP A 102 -11.85 -17.30 -16.16
N GLN A 103 -12.01 -18.32 -17.02
CA GLN A 103 -12.52 -19.64 -16.63
C GLN A 103 -11.46 -20.54 -16.00
N HIS A 104 -10.18 -20.21 -16.14
CA HIS A 104 -9.08 -20.93 -15.50
C HIS A 104 -8.50 -20.06 -14.39
N PRO A 105 -8.95 -20.20 -13.12
CA PRO A 105 -8.36 -19.42 -12.04
C PRO A 105 -6.87 -19.72 -12.05
N ARG A 106 -6.04 -18.67 -12.09
CA ARG A 106 -4.60 -18.82 -11.88
C ARG A 106 -4.44 -19.51 -10.53
N GLY A 107 -4.12 -20.80 -10.57
CA GLY A 107 -3.79 -21.55 -9.37
C GLY A 107 -2.60 -20.85 -8.72
N ASP A 108 -2.81 -20.36 -7.51
CA ASP A 108 -1.77 -19.78 -6.68
C ASP A 108 -0.58 -20.74 -6.61
N SER A 109 0.61 -20.23 -6.93
CA SER A 109 1.91 -20.86 -6.65
C SER A 109 2.69 -19.94 -5.72
#